data_AF-A0A9X8CZ53-F1
#
_entry.id   AF-A0A9X8CZ53-F1
#
_cell.length_a   1.000
_cell.length_b   1.000
_cell.length_c   1.000
_cell.angle_alpha   90.00
_cell.angle_beta   90.00
_cell.angle_gamma   90.00
#
_symmetry.space_group_name_H-M   'P 1'
#
loop_
_entity.id
_entity.type
_entity.pdbx_description
1 polymer ?
#
loop_
_entity_poly.entity_id
_entity_poly.type
_entity_poly.pdbx_seq_one_letter_code
_entity_poly.pdbx_strand_id
1 'polypeptide(L)'
;MITTLCEAPDFIVLEPGQSLRTAVDAGAWLQLAEGRARVVSPPGWLGETVFMTETLLTEGDMHRVPQGGWIEVSAVTAVHLRVHTPERATRTPASAQAQARPVMRFVRLLTGW
;
A
#
# COMPACT_ATOMS: atom_id res chain seq x y z
N MET A 1 -23.92 9.59 -26.88
CA MET A 1 -22.88 9.65 -25.83
C MET A 1 -22.93 8.31 -25.10
N ILE A 2 -21.93 7.44 -25.29
CA ILE A 2 -21.87 6.13 -24.63
C ILE A 2 -20.99 6.30 -23.40
N THR A 3 -21.58 6.16 -22.21
CA THR A 3 -20.85 6.08 -20.94
C THR A 3 -20.62 4.61 -20.67
N THR A 4 -19.42 4.11 -20.98
CA THR A 4 -19.03 2.75 -20.63
C THR A 4 -18.76 2.74 -19.12
N LEU A 5 -19.74 2.28 -18.32
CA LEU A 5 -19.52 1.95 -16.92
C LEU A 5 -18.66 0.68 -16.89
N CYS A 6 -17.37 0.82 -16.61
CA CYS A 6 -16.56 -0.32 -16.19
C CYS A 6 -17.15 -0.87 -14.88
N GLU A 7 -17.21 -2.20 -14.78
CA GLU A 7 -17.64 -2.88 -13.55
C GLU A 7 -16.81 -2.34 -12.37
N ALA A 8 -17.50 -1.70 -11.43
CA ALA A 8 -16.83 -1.05 -10.33
C ALA A 8 -16.47 -2.10 -9.28
N PRO A 9 -15.27 -2.04 -8.67
CA PRO A 9 -14.90 -2.98 -7.61
C PRO A 9 -15.97 -3.02 -6.51
N ASP A 10 -16.29 -4.23 -6.04
CA ASP A 10 -17.29 -4.45 -4.99
C ASP A 10 -17.00 -3.55 -3.78
N PHE A 11 -18.06 -2.90 -3.30
CA PHE A 11 -18.00 -2.13 -2.06
C PHE A 11 -18.20 -3.06 -0.87
N ILE A 12 -17.42 -2.80 0.18
CA ILE A 12 -17.68 -3.32 1.51
C ILE A 12 -18.50 -2.29 2.26
N VAL A 13 -19.70 -2.67 2.67
CA VAL A 13 -20.61 -1.83 3.46
C VAL A 13 -20.43 -2.17 4.94
N LEU A 14 -20.19 -1.16 5.77
CA LEU A 14 -20.15 -1.31 7.22
C LEU A 14 -21.10 -0.30 7.87
N GLU A 15 -21.90 -0.78 8.81
CA GLU A 15 -22.77 0.04 9.63
C GLU A 15 -22.00 0.69 10.79
N PRO A 16 -22.51 1.78 11.40
CA PRO A 16 -21.87 2.43 12.53
C PRO A 16 -21.53 1.44 13.66
N GLY A 17 -20.28 1.44 14.10
CA GLY A 17 -19.77 0.53 15.14
C GLY A 17 -19.36 -0.85 14.63
N GLN A 18 -19.53 -1.16 13.35
CA GLN A 18 -18.97 -2.37 12.74
C GLN A 18 -17.49 -2.19 12.38
N SER A 19 -16.77 -3.31 12.39
CA SER A 19 -15.36 -3.35 12.07
C SER A 19 -15.07 -4.46 11.06
N LEU A 20 -14.29 -4.13 10.03
CA LEU A 20 -13.68 -5.08 9.12
C LEU A 20 -12.23 -5.33 9.57
N ARG A 21 -11.88 -6.61 9.77
CA ARG A 21 -10.49 -7.04 9.97
C ARG A 21 -10.07 -7.86 8.78
N THR A 22 -9.05 -7.40 8.07
CA THR A 22 -8.59 -8.07 6.86
C THR A 22 -7.09 -7.91 6.67
N ALA A 23 -6.48 -8.86 5.96
CA ALA A 23 -5.10 -8.76 5.51
C ALA A 23 -5.06 -7.99 4.19
N VAL A 24 -4.12 -7.06 4.08
CA VAL A 24 -3.87 -6.30 2.85
C VAL A 24 -2.41 -6.44 2.42
N ASP A 25 -2.20 -6.42 1.10
CA ASP A 25 -0.86 -6.38 0.52
C ASP A 25 -0.17 -5.03 0.77
N ALA A 26 1.16 -5.05 0.82
CA ALA A 26 1.95 -3.84 0.94
C ALA A 26 1.71 -2.90 -0.26
N GLY A 27 1.33 -1.66 0.01
CA GLY A 27 1.01 -0.67 -1.01
C GLY A 27 -0.43 -0.69 -1.50
N ALA A 28 -1.31 -1.48 -0.88
CA ALA A 28 -2.76 -1.43 -1.12
C ALA A 28 -3.33 -0.02 -0.84
N TRP A 29 -4.42 0.30 -1.52
CA TRP A 29 -5.15 1.54 -1.32
C TRP A 29 -6.53 1.28 -0.73
N LEU A 30 -6.87 1.99 0.32
CA LEU A 30 -8.21 2.07 0.88
C LEU A 30 -8.87 3.34 0.36
N GLN A 31 -10.04 3.19 -0.25
CA GLN A 31 -10.85 4.32 -0.69
C GLN A 31 -12.14 4.34 0.12
N LEU A 32 -12.39 5.44 0.82
CA LEU A 32 -13.66 5.65 1.51
C LEU A 32 -14.57 6.46 0.59
N ALA A 33 -15.53 5.80 -0.05
CA ALA A 33 -16.42 6.48 -0.99
C ALA A 33 -17.46 7.33 -0.27
N GLU A 34 -17.92 6.90 0.91
CA GLU A 34 -18.93 7.59 1.72
C GLU A 34 -18.67 7.35 3.21
N GLY A 35 -19.03 8.35 4.04
CA GLY A 35 -19.01 8.25 5.50
C GLY A 35 -17.67 8.54 6.15
N ARG A 36 -17.45 7.97 7.35
CA ARG A 36 -16.23 8.14 8.16
C ARG A 36 -15.81 6.82 8.79
N ALA A 37 -14.53 6.48 8.69
CA ALA A 37 -13.97 5.26 9.26
C ALA A 37 -12.63 5.54 9.95
N ARG A 38 -12.33 4.78 11.00
CA ARG A 38 -11.00 4.73 11.61
C ARG A 38 -10.25 3.52 11.08
N VAL A 39 -9.02 3.71 10.65
CA VAL A 39 -8.14 2.65 10.16
C VAL A 39 -6.98 2.49 11.13
N VAL A 40 -6.80 1.28 11.64
CA VAL A 40 -5.61 0.89 12.40
C VAL A 40 -4.65 0.19 11.45
N SER A 41 -3.41 0.69 11.40
CA SER A 41 -2.36 0.15 10.53
C SER A 41 -1.95 -1.27 10.93
N PRO A 42 -1.22 -1.99 10.06
CA PRO A 42 -0.56 -3.21 10.47
C PRO A 42 0.46 -2.97 11.59
N PRO A 43 0.77 -4.02 12.40
CA PRO A 43 1.83 -3.97 13.41
C PRO A 43 3.17 -3.59 12.81
N GLY A 44 3.72 -2.47 13.30
CA GLY A 44 5.11 -2.08 13.10
C GLY A 44 5.95 -2.37 14.35
N TRP A 45 7.27 -2.47 14.17
CA TRP A 45 8.24 -2.62 15.26
C TRP A 45 9.17 -1.41 15.30
N LEU A 46 9.34 -0.82 16.49
CA LEU A 46 10.33 0.21 16.77
C LEU A 46 11.26 -0.30 17.88
N GLY A 47 12.41 -0.85 17.47
CA GLY A 47 13.22 -1.67 18.37
C GLY A 47 12.41 -2.89 18.82
N GLU A 48 12.28 -3.05 20.14
CA GLU A 48 11.53 -4.15 20.76
C GLU A 48 10.05 -3.82 21.01
N THR A 49 9.57 -2.65 20.59
CA THR A 49 8.20 -2.18 20.84
C THR A 49 7.32 -2.32 19.61
N VAL A 50 6.17 -2.98 19.77
CA VAL A 50 5.12 -3.00 18.74
C VAL A 50 4.34 -1.69 18.77
N PHE A 51 4.10 -1.09 17.61
CA PHE A 51 3.25 0.09 17.47
C PHE A 51 2.27 -0.06 16.32
N MET A 52 1.13 0.63 16.46
CA MET A 52 0.08 0.76 15.46
C MET A 52 -0.26 2.24 15.32
N THR A 53 -0.62 2.66 14.12
CA THR A 53 -1.09 4.02 13.87
C THR A 53 -2.57 3.98 13.53
N GLU A 54 -3.35 4.85 14.18
CA GLU A 54 -4.75 5.08 13.84
C GLU A 54 -4.87 6.30 12.91
N THR A 55 -5.62 6.15 11.83
CA THR A 55 -5.94 7.24 10.89
C THR A 55 -7.45 7.35 10.74
N LEU A 56 -7.99 8.55 10.91
CA LEU A 56 -9.38 8.83 10.58
C LEU A 56 -9.50 9.16 9.10
N LEU A 57 -10.33 8.39 8.39
CA LEU A 57 -10.70 8.62 7.00
C LEU A 57 -12.10 9.21 6.92
N THR A 58 -12.26 10.10 5.95
CA THR A 58 -13.48 10.81 5.59
C THR A 58 -13.83 10.54 4.12
N GLU A 59 -15.05 10.90 3.74
CA GLU A 59 -15.55 10.73 2.38
C GLU A 59 -14.60 11.29 1.32
N GLY A 60 -14.29 10.46 0.32
CA GLY A 60 -13.38 10.78 -0.77
C GLY A 60 -11.91 10.45 -0.49
N ASP A 61 -11.56 10.11 0.75
CA ASP A 61 -10.17 9.83 1.10
C ASP A 61 -9.64 8.57 0.41
N MET A 62 -8.41 8.68 -0.09
CA MET A 62 -7.59 7.57 -0.56
C MET A 62 -6.39 7.41 0.38
N HIS A 63 -6.39 6.33 1.14
CA HIS A 63 -5.35 6.02 2.12
C HIS A 63 -4.50 4.85 1.63
N ARG A 64 -3.21 5.12 1.41
CA ARG A 64 -2.24 4.08 1.05
C ARG A 64 -1.77 3.36 2.31
N VAL A 65 -1.88 2.04 2.33
CA VAL A 65 -1.29 1.19 3.37
C VAL A 65 0.14 0.86 2.96
N PRO A 66 1.18 1.46 3.57
CA PRO A 66 2.55 1.34 3.03
C PRO A 66 3.13 -0.06 3.22
N GLN A 67 2.74 -0.72 4.31
CA GLN A 67 3.23 -2.04 4.72
C GLN A 67 2.07 -3.04 4.60
N GLY A 68 2.37 -4.28 4.23
CA GLY A 68 1.36 -5.33 4.17
C GLY A 68 1.11 -5.90 5.55
N GLY A 69 -0.08 -6.45 5.77
CA GLY A 69 -0.45 -7.11 7.02
C GLY A 69 -1.91 -6.91 7.39
N TRP A 70 -2.22 -7.22 8.64
CA TRP A 70 -3.58 -7.10 9.18
C TRP A 70 -3.92 -5.66 9.50
N ILE A 71 -5.02 -5.17 8.95
CA ILE A 71 -5.61 -3.88 9.31
C ILE A 71 -6.97 -4.09 9.97
N GLU A 72 -7.39 -3.08 10.72
CA GLU A 72 -8.77 -2.94 11.18
C GLU A 72 -9.35 -1.64 10.64
N VAL A 73 -10.53 -1.73 10.02
CA VAL A 73 -11.32 -0.57 9.59
C VAL A 73 -12.61 -0.55 10.38
N SER A 74 -12.79 0.45 11.22
CA SER A 74 -13.94 0.60 12.12
C SER A 74 -14.80 1.78 11.67
N ALA A 75 -16.06 1.49 11.38
CA ALA A 75 -17.03 2.43 10.86
C ALA A 75 -17.52 3.38 11.97
N VAL A 76 -17.29 4.68 11.80
CA VAL A 76 -17.79 5.72 12.71
C VAL A 76 -19.21 6.13 12.31
N THR A 77 -19.47 6.19 11.01
CA THR A 77 -20.82 6.27 10.41
C THR A 77 -21.04 5.04 9.53
N ALA A 78 -22.19 4.93 8.86
CA ALA A 78 -22.30 4.00 7.74
C ALA A 78 -21.23 4.37 6.69
N VAL A 79 -20.56 3.37 6.12
CA VAL A 79 -19.46 3.58 5.17
C VAL A 79 -19.52 2.63 3.99
N HIS A 80 -19.09 3.15 2.84
CA HIS A 80 -18.81 2.39 1.63
C HIS A 80 -17.29 2.39 1.38
N LEU A 81 -16.66 1.25 1.64
CA LEU A 81 -15.21 1.07 1.54
C LEU A 81 -14.84 0.26 0.31
N ARG A 82 -13.78 0.67 -0.39
CA ARG A 82 -13.10 -0.16 -1.38
C ARG A 82 -11.65 -0.42 -0.99
N VAL A 83 -11.20 -1.64 -1.27
CA VAL A 83 -9.81 -2.04 -1.10
C VAL A 83 -9.24 -2.36 -2.49
N HIS A 84 -8.24 -1.60 -2.90
CA HIS A 84 -7.55 -1.78 -4.16
C HIS A 84 -6.24 -2.52 -3.92
N THR A 85 -6.09 -3.67 -4.58
CA THR A 85 -4.84 -4.43 -4.57
C THR A 85 -3.78 -3.60 -5.31
N PRO A 86 -2.54 -3.49 -4.79
CA PRO A 86 -1.48 -2.81 -5.52
C PRO A 86 -1.27 -3.54 -6.85
N GLU A 87 -1.21 -2.80 -7.94
CA GLU A 87 -0.78 -3.37 -9.21
C GLU A 87 0.63 -3.94 -8.99
N ARG A 88 0.76 -5.26 -9.11
CA ARG A 88 2.07 -5.90 -9.05
C ARG A 88 2.82 -5.38 -10.26
N ALA A 89 3.64 -4.34 -10.06
CA ALA A 89 4.57 -3.88 -11.08
C ALA A 89 5.29 -5.12 -11.58
N THR A 90 5.04 -5.50 -12.84
CA THR A 90 5.84 -6.49 -13.53
C THR A 90 7.25 -5.96 -13.44
N ARG A 91 8.05 -6.52 -12.52
CA ARG A 91 9.49 -6.37 -12.54
C ARG A 91 9.91 -6.99 -13.87
N THR A 92 9.96 -6.19 -14.93
CA THR A 92 10.88 -6.49 -16.01
C THR A 92 12.23 -6.60 -15.32
N PRO A 93 12.88 -7.78 -15.30
CA PRO A 93 14.19 -7.87 -14.70
C PRO A 93 15.04 -6.82 -15.39
N ALA A 94 15.61 -5.90 -14.62
CA ALA A 94 16.60 -4.95 -15.10
C ALA A 94 17.91 -5.70 -15.40
N SER A 95 17.86 -6.74 -16.22
CA SER A 95 19.01 -7.51 -16.69
C SER A 95 19.64 -6.87 -17.92
N ALA A 96 19.72 -5.53 -17.96
CA ALA A 96 20.32 -4.80 -19.08
C ALA A 96 21.06 -3.50 -18.71
N GLN A 97 21.17 -3.11 -17.43
CA GLN A 97 21.84 -1.85 -17.06
C GLN A 97 22.89 -1.94 -15.95
N ALA A 98 23.31 -3.15 -15.56
CA ALA A 98 24.62 -3.33 -14.95
C ALA A 98 25.66 -3.48 -16.07
N GLN A 99 25.90 -2.39 -16.83
CA GLN A 99 27.18 -2.24 -17.51
C GLN A 99 28.24 -2.29 -16.41
N ALA A 100 28.94 -3.41 -16.34
CA ALA A 100 30.05 -3.64 -15.44
C ALA A 100 30.98 -2.43 -15.50
N ARG A 101 30.99 -1.60 -14.45
CA ARG A 101 32.03 -0.60 -14.24
C ARG A 101 33.27 -1.39 -13.82
N PRO A 102 34.32 -1.51 -14.65
CA PRO A 102 35.48 -2.28 -14.26
C PRO A 102 36.27 -1.46 -13.23
N VAL A 103 36.16 -1.82 -11.96
CA VAL A 103 37.01 -1.36 -10.84
C VAL A 103 38.41 -1.99 -10.95
N MET A 104 38.98 -2.02 -12.15
CA MET A 104 40.28 -2.62 -12.48
C MET A 104 41.22 -1.65 -13.21
N ARG A 105 40.91 -0.34 -13.23
CA ARG A 105 41.79 0.65 -13.88
C ARG A 105 42.79 1.33 -12.92
N PHE A 106 42.61 1.23 -11.59
CA PHE A 106 43.50 1.91 -10.65
C PHE A 106 44.76 1.12 -10.25
N VAL A 107 44.79 -0.21 -10.39
CA VAL A 107 45.99 -1.00 -10.05
C VAL A 107 47.04 -0.94 -11.16
N ARG A 108 46.62 -0.77 -12.42
CA ARG A 108 47.52 -0.83 -13.59
C ARG A 108 48.35 0.44 -13.85
N LEU A 109 48.15 1.49 -13.06
CA LEU A 109 48.99 2.70 -13.08
C LEU A 109 50.05 2.72 -11.96
N LEU A 110 50.01 1.76 -11.03
CA LEU A 110 50.96 1.68 -9.90
C LEU A 110 52.07 0.64 -10.09
N THR A 111 51.95 -0.26 -11.07
CA THR A 111 52.96 -1.28 -11.39
C THR A 111 53.38 -1.15 -12.85
N GLY A 112 54.24 -0.18 -13.13
CA GLY A 112 54.82 0.03 -14.44
C GLY A 112 55.70 -1.14 -14.88
N TRP A 113 55.57 -1.52 -16.15
CA TRP A 113 56.56 -2.21 -16.98
C TRP A 113 56.40 -1.68 -18.41
#